data_AF-A0A534IF69-F1
#
_entry.id   AF-A0A534IF69-F1
#
_cell.length_a   1.000
_cell.length_b   1.000
_cell.length_c   1.000
_cell.angle_alpha   90.00
_cell.angle_beta   90.00
_cell.angle_gamma   90.00
#
_symmetry.space_group_name_H-M   'P 1'
#
loop_
_entity.id
_entity.type
_entity.pdbx_description
1 polymer ?
#
loop_
_entity_poly.entity_id
_entity_poly.type
_entity_poly.pdbx_seq_one_letter_code
_entity_poly.pdbx_strand_id
1 'polypeptide(L)'
;MWGSRKGLSRGGRDACASRPAHDLARGRIVLPDVGGAGGGGVAPRGRRPREARRVPTARCVHREPSRVPRRPRIGRDERDDLLGLEKGRRVLRAYAPPFPPEHRLLLVTPAITTSYGRRDEKMYRRIGEELARLAAAVPGNVAAFFPSYDLLERVLAGVRWSSVPKEVLVERRTWGKAERDLALRWLGEHQATGGLLVGVLGGGLSEGVDYRDNLLRAVCIVGLPLSPPTLEVAALKEYYAQKFGGEKGYEYAVVYPALNKVLQAAGRPIRGETDRAVIVLMDGRYLDARYAAAMPSDFHYRATGDLAREAIAFFGSAAAAT
;
A
#
# COMPACT_ATOMS: atom_id res chain seq x y z
N MET A 1 67.04 5.35 -20.15
CA MET A 1 66.91 4.05 -19.43
C MET A 1 65.44 3.67 -19.46
N TRP A 2 64.90 2.84 -20.36
CA TRP A 2 65.27 1.48 -20.77
C TRP A 2 65.48 0.52 -19.59
N GLY A 3 64.61 -0.50 -19.51
CA GLY A 3 64.63 -1.64 -18.57
C GLY A 3 63.23 -1.88 -17.98
N SER A 4 62.29 -2.66 -18.54
CA SER A 4 62.28 -3.99 -19.18
C SER A 4 62.03 -5.16 -18.19
N ARG A 5 61.13 -6.07 -18.63
CA ARG A 5 60.78 -7.45 -18.18
C ARG A 5 59.68 -7.55 -17.10
N LYS A 6 58.46 -8.03 -17.43
CA LYS A 6 57.98 -9.40 -17.77
C LYS A 6 58.13 -10.42 -16.63
N GLY A 7 57.01 -11.02 -16.22
CA GLY A 7 56.98 -12.29 -15.51
C GLY A 7 55.60 -12.64 -14.91
N LEU A 8 54.83 -13.48 -15.60
CA LEU A 8 53.66 -14.17 -15.07
C LEU A 8 54.05 -15.08 -13.89
N SER A 9 53.18 -15.19 -12.87
CA SER A 9 52.92 -16.47 -12.21
C SER A 9 51.48 -16.58 -11.73
N ARG A 10 50.91 -17.76 -11.98
CA ARG A 10 49.57 -18.20 -11.59
C ARG A 10 49.57 -18.62 -10.13
N GLY A 11 48.43 -18.43 -9.48
CA GLY A 11 47.89 -19.44 -8.55
C GLY A 11 47.75 -19.00 -7.10
N GLY A 12 46.53 -19.12 -6.59
CA GLY A 12 46.32 -19.57 -5.21
C GLY A 12 45.40 -18.72 -4.34
N ARG A 13 44.12 -19.10 -4.36
CA ARG A 13 43.21 -19.13 -3.20
C ARG A 13 42.87 -17.78 -2.54
N ASP A 14 41.83 -17.14 -3.05
CA ASP A 14 41.01 -16.21 -2.28
C ASP A 14 40.14 -16.98 -1.28
N ALA A 15 40.63 -17.08 -0.04
CA ALA A 15 39.80 -17.41 1.11
C ALA A 15 39.02 -16.14 1.49
N CYS A 16 37.83 -15.96 0.92
CA CYS A 16 36.92 -14.89 1.30
C CYS A 16 36.26 -15.23 2.63
N ALA A 17 36.69 -14.53 3.68
CA ALA A 17 36.18 -14.63 5.03
C ALA A 17 34.69 -14.22 5.12
N SER A 18 33.89 -15.16 5.62
CA SER A 18 32.67 -15.02 6.44
C SER A 18 31.97 -13.67 6.50
N ARG A 19 30.77 -13.60 5.89
CA ARG A 19 29.67 -12.69 6.29
C ARG A 19 28.86 -13.33 7.43
N PRO A 20 28.43 -12.59 8.47
CA PRO A 20 27.54 -13.15 9.47
C PRO A 20 26.10 -13.17 8.96
N ALA A 21 25.56 -14.37 8.78
CA ALA A 21 24.13 -14.62 8.69
C ALA A 21 23.57 -14.66 10.12
N HIS A 22 22.74 -13.69 10.48
CA HIS A 22 21.98 -13.73 11.74
C HIS A 22 20.55 -14.23 11.48
N ASP A 23 20.42 -15.54 11.63
CA ASP A 23 19.38 -16.28 12.35
C ASP A 23 18.01 -15.58 12.57
N LEU A 24 17.14 -15.70 11.55
CA LEU A 24 15.69 -15.45 11.64
C LEU A 24 14.98 -16.78 11.93
N ALA A 25 15.12 -17.31 13.14
CA ALA A 25 14.46 -18.54 13.55
C ALA A 25 13.31 -18.27 14.54
N ARG A 26 12.15 -18.88 14.25
CA ARG A 26 10.92 -19.05 15.07
C ARG A 26 9.69 -18.17 14.76
N GLY A 27 9.47 -17.90 13.48
CA GLY A 27 8.16 -17.80 12.83
C GLY A 27 8.27 -18.41 11.44
N ARG A 28 7.25 -19.11 10.91
CA ARG A 28 7.31 -19.67 9.55
C ARG A 28 7.26 -18.53 8.52
N ILE A 29 8.39 -17.88 8.32
CA ILE A 29 8.61 -16.94 7.21
C ILE A 29 8.84 -17.82 5.99
N VAL A 30 7.80 -17.95 5.16
CA VAL A 30 7.90 -18.76 3.95
C VAL A 30 8.65 -17.94 2.91
N LEU A 31 9.82 -18.42 2.51
CA LEU A 31 10.54 -17.92 1.35
C LEU A 31 10.14 -18.79 0.16
N PRO A 32 9.66 -18.20 -0.95
CA PRO A 32 9.32 -19.00 -2.12
C PRO A 32 10.61 -19.62 -2.68
N ASP A 33 10.63 -20.96 -2.74
CA ASP A 33 11.66 -21.73 -3.44
C ASP A 33 11.33 -21.77 -4.92
N VAL A 34 12.23 -21.28 -5.76
CA VAL A 34 12.01 -21.17 -7.22
C VAL A 34 12.67 -22.37 -7.88
N GLY A 35 12.00 -23.51 -7.79
CA GLY A 35 12.34 -24.70 -8.58
C GLY A 35 12.08 -24.42 -10.06
N GLY A 36 13.16 -24.36 -10.85
CA GLY A 36 13.10 -24.15 -12.29
C GLY A 36 12.36 -25.28 -12.99
N ALA A 37 11.34 -24.92 -13.78
CA ALA A 37 10.70 -25.83 -14.70
C ALA A 37 10.52 -25.12 -16.05
N GLY A 38 11.19 -25.67 -17.06
CA GLY A 38 11.06 -25.27 -18.45
C GLY A 38 9.74 -25.72 -19.07
N GLY A 39 9.35 -25.01 -20.12
CA GLY A 39 8.25 -25.32 -21.03
C GLY A 39 8.15 -24.15 -21.99
N GLY A 40 8.41 -24.29 -23.29
CA GLY A 40 7.67 -25.18 -24.18
C GLY A 40 6.63 -24.31 -24.91
N GLY A 41 7.07 -23.61 -25.96
CA GLY A 41 6.26 -22.65 -26.69
C GLY A 41 5.20 -23.31 -27.56
N VAL A 42 3.98 -22.74 -27.54
CA VAL A 42 2.92 -23.03 -28.52
C VAL A 42 2.27 -21.71 -28.93
N ALA A 43 2.19 -21.49 -30.25
CA ALA A 43 1.68 -20.28 -30.89
C ALA A 43 0.13 -20.15 -30.83
N PRO A 44 -0.43 -18.93 -30.86
CA PRO A 44 -1.88 -18.74 -30.92
C PRO A 44 -2.41 -18.69 -32.36
N ARG A 45 -3.50 -19.44 -32.62
CA ARG A 45 -4.35 -19.29 -33.83
C ARG A 45 -5.52 -18.36 -33.51
N GLY A 46 -5.75 -17.38 -34.39
CA GLY A 46 -6.80 -16.36 -34.25
C GLY A 46 -8.22 -16.84 -34.55
N ARG A 47 -9.19 -16.08 -34.03
CA ARG A 47 -10.58 -16.03 -34.54
C ARG A 47 -11.14 -14.60 -34.45
N ARG A 48 -12.01 -14.31 -35.42
CA ARG A 48 -12.55 -13.03 -35.90
C ARG A 48 -13.57 -12.37 -34.95
N PRO A 49 -13.91 -11.07 -35.13
CA PRO A 49 -14.79 -10.29 -34.25
C PRO A 49 -16.28 -10.59 -34.48
N ARG A 50 -17.08 -10.52 -33.42
CA ARG A 50 -18.56 -10.54 -33.48
C ARG A 50 -19.11 -9.10 -33.40
N GLU A 51 -20.11 -8.83 -34.23
CA GLU A 51 -20.80 -7.56 -34.41
C GLU A 51 -21.51 -7.04 -33.14
N ALA A 52 -21.44 -5.73 -32.92
CA ALA A 52 -22.13 -5.03 -31.84
C ALA A 52 -23.56 -4.63 -32.28
N ARG A 53 -24.58 -5.15 -31.59
CA ARG A 53 -25.96 -4.65 -31.69
C ARG A 53 -26.13 -3.42 -30.80
N ARG A 54 -26.68 -2.33 -31.38
CA ARG A 54 -27.05 -1.10 -30.66
C ARG A 54 -28.33 -1.31 -29.85
N VAL A 55 -28.31 -0.92 -28.59
CA VAL A 55 -29.49 -0.82 -27.71
C VAL A 55 -29.86 0.68 -27.57
N PRO A 56 -31.14 1.09 -27.59
CA PRO A 56 -31.51 2.50 -27.56
C PRO A 56 -31.31 3.13 -26.19
N THR A 57 -30.87 4.39 -26.17
CA THR A 57 -30.61 5.19 -24.96
C THR A 57 -31.90 5.81 -24.41
N ALA A 58 -32.34 5.35 -23.23
CA ALA A 58 -33.36 6.05 -22.44
C ALA A 58 -32.74 7.30 -21.78
N ARG A 59 -33.37 8.48 -21.97
CA ARG A 59 -32.99 9.73 -21.29
C ARG A 59 -33.43 9.67 -19.81
N CYS A 60 -32.49 9.44 -18.90
CA CYS A 60 -32.71 9.70 -17.48
C CYS A 60 -32.54 11.20 -17.18
N VAL A 61 -33.64 11.85 -16.83
CA VAL A 61 -33.65 13.23 -16.30
C VAL A 61 -33.28 13.15 -14.81
N HIS A 62 -32.07 13.56 -14.45
CA HIS A 62 -31.66 13.69 -13.05
C HIS A 62 -31.76 15.15 -12.57
N ARG A 63 -32.62 15.37 -11.57
CA ARG A 63 -32.67 16.60 -10.75
C ARG A 63 -31.34 16.79 -10.01
N GLU A 64 -30.82 18.01 -10.02
CA GLU A 64 -29.62 18.39 -9.26
C GLU A 64 -29.89 18.38 -7.74
N PRO A 65 -29.06 17.72 -6.91
CA PRO A 65 -29.07 17.94 -5.48
C PRO A 65 -28.26 19.20 -5.11
N SER A 66 -28.84 19.93 -4.17
CA SER A 66 -28.39 21.18 -3.54
C SER A 66 -26.91 21.25 -3.15
N ARG A 67 -26.37 22.47 -3.27
CA ARG A 67 -24.99 22.90 -2.98
C ARG A 67 -24.51 22.46 -1.59
N VAL A 68 -23.64 21.46 -1.54
CA VAL A 68 -22.85 21.08 -0.36
C VAL A 68 -21.55 21.91 -0.31
N PRO A 69 -21.08 22.40 0.86
CA PRO A 69 -19.89 23.27 0.95
C PRO A 69 -18.62 22.60 0.43
N ARG A 70 -17.80 23.36 -0.31
CA ARG A 70 -16.57 22.88 -0.97
C ARG A 70 -15.42 22.80 0.03
N ARG A 71 -15.21 21.64 0.65
CA ARG A 71 -13.86 21.31 1.16
C ARG A 71 -12.92 21.12 -0.04
N PRO A 72 -11.65 21.55 0.02
CA PRO A 72 -10.65 21.14 -0.96
C PRO A 72 -10.60 19.62 -0.93
N ARG A 73 -10.81 18.97 -2.08
CA ARG A 73 -10.81 17.52 -2.18
C ARG A 73 -9.55 17.13 -2.93
N ILE A 74 -8.79 16.16 -2.40
CA ILE A 74 -7.53 15.68 -3.02
C ILE A 74 -7.54 15.79 -4.53
N GLY A 75 -6.45 16.37 -5.04
CA GLY A 75 -5.95 16.05 -6.37
C GLY A 75 -6.85 16.49 -7.51
N ARG A 76 -7.94 17.24 -7.28
CA ARG A 76 -8.79 17.74 -8.35
C ARG A 76 -8.21 19.02 -8.94
N ASP A 77 -8.02 20.02 -8.10
CA ASP A 77 -7.36 21.26 -8.52
C ASP A 77 -5.89 21.01 -8.88
N GLU A 78 -5.20 20.10 -8.19
CA GLU A 78 -3.85 19.67 -8.55
C GLU A 78 -3.77 19.09 -9.96
N ARG A 79 -4.55 18.04 -10.28
CA ARG A 79 -4.50 17.43 -11.61
C ARG A 79 -4.87 18.42 -12.70
N ASP A 80 -5.87 19.26 -12.44
CA ASP A 80 -6.27 20.29 -13.38
C ASP A 80 -5.15 21.31 -13.61
N ASP A 81 -4.50 21.78 -12.55
CA ASP A 81 -3.39 22.73 -12.59
C ASP A 81 -2.16 22.12 -13.28
N LEU A 82 -1.82 20.86 -12.96
CA LEU A 82 -0.66 20.15 -13.50
C LEU A 82 -0.83 19.78 -14.98
N LEU A 83 -2.03 19.39 -15.40
CA LEU A 83 -2.33 19.03 -16.79
C LEU A 83 -2.76 20.24 -17.64
N GLY A 84 -2.94 21.41 -17.04
CA GLY A 84 -3.38 22.62 -17.75
C GLY A 84 -4.83 22.54 -18.24
N LEU A 85 -5.70 21.83 -17.53
CA LEU A 85 -7.09 21.65 -17.93
C LEU A 85 -7.92 22.90 -17.64
N GLU A 86 -8.40 23.55 -18.70
CA GLU A 86 -9.25 24.74 -18.61
C GLU A 86 -10.56 24.46 -17.86
N LYS A 87 -10.90 25.32 -16.89
CA LYS A 87 -12.09 25.17 -16.04
C LYS A 87 -13.40 25.12 -16.84
N GLY A 88 -13.48 25.83 -17.96
CA GLY A 88 -14.67 25.90 -18.81
C GLY A 88 -14.90 24.67 -19.70
N ARG A 89 -13.89 23.79 -19.85
CA ARG A 89 -13.92 22.63 -20.75
C ARG A 89 -14.05 21.30 -20.02
N ARG A 90 -14.28 21.32 -18.70
CA ARG A 90 -14.34 20.12 -17.86
C ARG A 90 -15.67 19.97 -17.15
N VAL A 91 -16.10 18.72 -17.00
CA VAL A 91 -17.25 18.36 -16.18
C VAL A 91 -16.74 17.53 -15.01
N LEU A 92 -16.92 18.04 -13.80
CA LEU A 92 -16.56 17.33 -12.58
C LEU A 92 -17.76 16.52 -12.11
N ARG A 93 -17.62 15.20 -12.05
CA ARG A 93 -18.59 14.30 -11.43
C ARG A 93 -17.91 13.51 -10.32
N ALA A 94 -18.60 13.40 -9.19
CA ALA A 94 -18.23 12.53 -8.09
C ALA A 94 -19.40 11.58 -7.87
N TYR A 95 -19.11 10.28 -7.86
CA TYR A 95 -20.10 9.26 -7.58
C TYR A 95 -19.87 8.75 -6.17
N ALA A 96 -20.95 8.49 -5.44
CA ALA A 96 -20.85 7.84 -4.16
C ALA A 96 -20.22 6.44 -4.34
N PRO A 97 -19.45 5.95 -3.36
CA PRO A 97 -18.98 4.57 -3.37
C PRO A 97 -20.17 3.62 -3.51
N PRO A 98 -20.10 2.59 -4.37
CA PRO A 98 -21.16 1.58 -4.48
C PRO A 98 -21.18 0.64 -3.27
N PHE A 99 -20.19 0.73 -2.38
CA PHE A 99 -20.00 -0.18 -1.25
C PHE A 99 -20.66 0.39 0.01
N PRO A 100 -21.39 -0.44 0.79
CA PRO A 100 -21.95 -0.02 2.07
C PRO A 100 -20.86 0.50 3.03
N PRO A 101 -21.02 1.67 3.67
CA PRO A 101 -20.03 2.21 4.60
C PRO A 101 -19.66 1.24 5.74
N GLU A 102 -20.61 0.44 6.22
CA GLU A 102 -20.46 -0.60 7.24
C GLU A 102 -19.56 -1.78 6.83
N HIS A 103 -19.21 -1.87 5.54
CA HIS A 103 -18.26 -2.86 5.03
C HIS A 103 -16.80 -2.37 5.11
N ARG A 104 -16.59 -1.09 5.45
CA ARG A 104 -15.27 -0.47 5.49
C ARG A 104 -15.02 0.18 6.84
N LEU A 105 -14.22 -0.46 7.68
CA LEU A 105 -13.72 0.19 8.90
C LEU A 105 -12.40 0.89 8.62
N LEU A 106 -12.39 2.22 8.73
CA LEU A 106 -11.17 3.04 8.60
C LEU A 106 -10.66 3.45 10.00
N LEU A 107 -9.40 3.13 10.31
CA LEU A 107 -8.76 3.43 11.59
C LEU A 107 -7.47 4.23 11.39
N VAL A 108 -7.11 5.05 12.37
CA VAL A 108 -5.80 5.69 12.48
C VAL A 108 -5.25 5.49 13.88
N THR A 109 -3.93 5.34 14.02
CA THR A 109 -3.25 5.24 15.32
C THR A 109 -2.50 6.53 15.68
N PRO A 110 -3.07 7.43 16.52
CA PRO A 110 -2.48 8.73 16.84
C PRO A 110 -1.07 8.64 17.45
N ALA A 111 -0.82 7.54 18.16
CA ALA A 111 0.37 7.37 18.98
C ALA A 111 1.54 6.70 18.24
N ILE A 112 1.35 6.33 16.96
CA ILE A 112 2.42 5.84 16.07
C ILE A 112 2.82 6.97 15.13
N THR A 113 4.10 7.03 14.76
CA THR A 113 4.55 7.91 13.69
C THR A 113 5.79 7.35 13.02
N THR A 114 5.89 7.55 11.71
CA THR A 114 7.10 7.23 10.93
C THR A 114 7.80 8.50 10.45
N SER A 115 7.62 9.63 11.15
CA SER A 115 8.39 10.85 10.87
C SER A 115 9.87 10.61 11.20
N TYR A 116 10.77 10.95 10.27
CA TYR A 116 12.21 10.60 10.36
C TYR A 116 12.85 10.95 11.71
N GLY A 117 12.60 12.15 12.24
CA GLY A 117 13.15 12.60 13.53
C GLY A 117 12.55 11.93 14.77
N ARG A 118 11.51 11.09 14.62
CA ARG A 118 10.86 10.35 15.71
C ARG A 118 10.87 8.83 15.48
N ARG A 119 11.68 8.37 14.53
CA ARG A 119 11.91 6.94 14.28
C ARG A 119 12.99 6.45 15.22
N ASP A 120 12.57 5.74 16.26
CA ASP A 120 13.47 5.08 17.21
C ASP A 120 13.06 3.61 17.41
N GLU A 121 13.89 2.85 18.11
CA GLU A 121 13.65 1.43 18.39
C GLU A 121 12.34 1.17 19.15
N LYS A 122 11.92 2.13 19.98
CA LYS A 122 10.65 2.05 20.72
C LYS A 122 9.47 2.16 19.76
N MET A 123 9.54 3.07 18.80
CA MET A 123 8.53 3.26 17.77
C MET A 123 8.46 2.05 16.84
N TYR A 124 9.59 1.49 16.42
CA TYR A 124 9.62 0.29 15.58
C TYR A 124 8.96 -0.90 16.29
N ARG A 125 9.32 -1.13 17.56
CA ARG A 125 8.70 -2.17 18.37
C ARG A 125 7.20 -1.96 18.51
N ARG A 126 6.76 -0.74 18.81
CA ARG A 126 5.34 -0.40 18.94
C ARG A 126 4.57 -0.70 17.66
N ILE A 127 5.11 -0.32 16.50
CA ILE A 127 4.49 -0.63 15.20
C ILE A 127 4.36 -2.13 15.02
N GLY A 128 5.43 -2.89 15.29
CA GLY A 128 5.44 -4.34 15.16
C GLY A 128 4.44 -5.04 16.08
N GLU A 129 4.34 -4.60 17.34
CA GLU A 129 3.38 -5.13 18.32
C GLU A 129 1.93 -4.85 17.92
N GLU A 130 1.61 -3.62 17.48
CA GLU A 130 0.27 -3.28 16.99
C GLU A 130 -0.08 -4.07 15.72
N LEU A 131 0.88 -4.27 14.82
CA LEU A 131 0.67 -5.08 13.62
C LEU A 131 0.40 -6.54 13.97
N ALA A 132 1.16 -7.12 14.90
CA ALA A 132 0.97 -8.48 15.37
C ALA A 132 -0.40 -8.67 16.04
N ARG A 133 -0.81 -7.73 16.90
CA ARG A 133 -2.13 -7.72 17.55
C ARG A 133 -3.26 -7.62 16.53
N LEU A 134 -3.14 -6.71 15.57
CA LEU A 134 -4.12 -6.58 14.49
C LEU A 134 -4.19 -7.86 13.66
N ALA A 135 -3.05 -8.44 13.28
CA ALA A 135 -3.00 -9.70 12.54
C ALA A 135 -3.71 -10.80 13.31
N ALA A 136 -3.48 -10.95 14.61
CA ALA A 136 -4.16 -11.95 15.44
C ALA A 136 -5.68 -11.74 15.51
N ALA A 137 -6.15 -10.49 15.51
CA ALA A 137 -7.56 -10.13 15.65
C ALA A 137 -8.38 -10.28 14.36
N VAL A 138 -7.75 -10.19 13.18
CA VAL A 138 -8.47 -10.20 11.89
C VAL A 138 -8.70 -11.64 11.39
N PRO A 139 -9.95 -12.04 11.11
CA PRO A 139 -10.24 -13.30 10.43
C PRO A 139 -9.88 -13.20 8.94
N GLY A 140 -8.99 -14.08 8.47
CA GLY A 140 -8.46 -14.10 7.10
C GLY A 140 -7.17 -13.29 6.92
N ASN A 141 -6.86 -12.88 5.68
CA ASN A 141 -5.55 -12.32 5.36
C ASN A 141 -5.41 -10.84 5.72
N VAL A 142 -4.22 -10.46 6.15
CA VAL A 142 -3.81 -9.08 6.42
C VAL A 142 -2.64 -8.71 5.51
N ALA A 143 -2.67 -7.53 4.92
CA ALA A 143 -1.52 -6.96 4.23
C ALA A 143 -0.99 -5.72 4.98
N ALA A 144 0.33 -5.60 5.12
CA ALA A 144 0.98 -4.44 5.72
C ALA A 144 1.98 -3.84 4.73
N PHE A 145 1.77 -2.57 4.35
CA PHE A 145 2.59 -1.86 3.39
C PHE A 145 3.38 -0.74 4.04
N PHE A 146 4.70 -0.78 3.86
CA PHE A 146 5.66 0.15 4.44
C PHE A 146 6.17 1.16 3.39
N PRO A 147 6.51 2.40 3.77
CA PRO A 147 7.04 3.40 2.84
C PRO A 147 8.44 3.08 2.30
N SER A 148 9.19 2.19 2.97
CA SER A 148 10.51 1.75 2.52
C SER A 148 10.86 0.37 3.07
N TYR A 149 11.74 -0.33 2.37
CA TYR A 149 12.32 -1.60 2.83
C TYR A 149 13.13 -1.43 4.14
N ASP A 150 13.84 -0.31 4.31
CA ASP A 150 14.58 -0.04 5.56
C ASP A 150 13.63 0.03 6.77
N LEU A 151 12.49 0.70 6.65
CA LEU A 151 11.53 0.76 7.75
C LEU A 151 10.89 -0.61 7.99
N LEU A 152 10.55 -1.33 6.92
CA LEU A 152 10.04 -2.69 6.98
C LEU A 152 11.00 -3.58 7.76
N GLU A 153 12.27 -3.65 7.34
CA GLU A 153 13.29 -4.51 7.97
C GLU A 153 13.49 -4.17 9.45
N ARG A 154 13.56 -2.88 9.81
CA ARG A 154 13.71 -2.43 11.20
C ARG A 154 12.51 -2.79 12.08
N VAL A 155 11.30 -2.60 11.58
CA VAL A 155 10.08 -2.97 12.30
C VAL A 155 10.01 -4.48 12.47
N LEU A 156 10.24 -5.24 11.39
CA LEU A 156 10.17 -6.70 11.41
C LEU A 156 11.22 -7.34 12.32
N ALA A 157 12.40 -6.73 12.47
CA ALA A 157 13.43 -7.17 13.41
C ALA A 157 12.95 -7.11 14.88
N GLY A 158 12.05 -6.18 15.21
CA GLY A 158 11.48 -6.03 16.55
C GLY A 158 10.22 -6.86 16.82
N VAL A 159 9.65 -7.52 15.80
CA VAL A 159 8.42 -8.31 15.93
C VAL A 159 8.71 -9.66 16.58
N ARG A 160 7.94 -9.99 17.62
CA ARG A 160 7.92 -11.35 18.18
C ARG A 160 7.02 -12.23 17.33
N TRP A 161 7.58 -12.86 16.30
CA TRP A 161 6.81 -13.69 15.36
C TRP A 161 6.03 -14.84 15.99
N SER A 162 6.47 -15.34 17.13
CA SER A 162 5.71 -16.33 17.93
C SER A 162 4.34 -15.82 18.42
N SER A 163 4.13 -14.50 18.45
CA SER A 163 2.84 -13.87 18.80
C SER A 163 1.94 -13.60 17.60
N VAL A 164 2.40 -13.89 16.38
CA VAL A 164 1.61 -13.73 15.15
C VAL A 164 1.02 -15.10 14.80
N PRO A 165 -0.29 -15.34 14.97
CA PRO A 165 -0.91 -16.65 14.74
C PRO A 165 -1.19 -16.92 13.25
N LYS A 166 -0.40 -16.32 12.34
CA LYS A 166 -0.54 -16.41 10.89
C LYS A 166 0.81 -16.65 10.25
N GLU A 167 0.81 -17.36 9.12
CA GLU A 167 2.02 -17.44 8.29
C GLU A 167 2.35 -16.07 7.70
N VAL A 168 3.64 -15.79 7.52
CA VAL A 168 4.12 -14.47 7.13
C VAL A 168 4.88 -14.58 5.82
N LEU A 169 4.46 -13.78 4.84
CA LEU A 169 5.13 -13.65 3.56
C LEU A 169 5.65 -12.23 3.41
N VAL A 170 6.96 -12.07 3.19
CA VAL A 170 7.61 -10.75 3.09
C VAL A 170 8.12 -10.52 1.67
N GLU A 171 7.65 -9.44 1.05
CA GLU A 171 8.12 -8.97 -0.26
C GLU A 171 9.63 -8.67 -0.23
N ARG A 172 10.34 -9.05 -1.28
CA ARG A 172 11.74 -8.70 -1.48
C ARG A 172 11.91 -7.75 -2.65
N ARG A 173 12.95 -6.92 -2.59
CA ARG A 173 13.32 -5.97 -3.66
C ARG A 173 13.49 -6.62 -5.03
N THR A 174 13.86 -7.90 -5.06
CA THR A 174 14.11 -8.67 -6.29
C THR A 174 12.86 -9.28 -6.92
N TRP A 175 11.68 -9.13 -6.28
CA TRP A 175 10.45 -9.75 -6.76
C TRP A 175 9.97 -9.15 -8.07
N GLY A 176 9.88 -10.01 -9.09
CA GLY A 176 9.26 -9.74 -10.36
C GLY A 176 7.78 -10.11 -10.35
N LYS A 177 7.22 -10.32 -11.55
CA LYS A 177 5.81 -10.70 -11.71
C LYS A 177 5.51 -12.09 -11.15
N ALA A 178 6.39 -13.06 -11.38
CA ALA A 178 6.17 -14.44 -10.97
C ALA A 178 6.06 -14.59 -9.44
N GLU A 179 6.90 -13.90 -8.68
CA GLU A 179 6.86 -13.90 -7.21
C GLU A 179 5.59 -13.23 -6.67
N ARG A 180 5.10 -12.18 -7.35
CA ARG A 180 3.84 -11.53 -6.99
C ARG A 180 2.65 -12.44 -7.25
N ASP A 181 2.65 -13.15 -8.38
CA ASP A 181 1.61 -14.13 -8.71
C ASP A 181 1.63 -15.30 -7.69
N LEU A 182 2.82 -15.72 -7.25
CA LEU A 182 2.96 -16.68 -6.14
C LEU A 182 2.39 -16.15 -4.83
N ALA A 183 2.65 -14.88 -4.49
CA ALA A 183 2.09 -14.26 -3.29
C ALA A 183 0.55 -14.21 -3.29
N LEU A 184 -0.06 -13.97 -4.45
CA LEU A 184 -1.52 -14.02 -4.60
C LEU A 184 -2.06 -15.44 -4.42
N ARG A 185 -1.39 -16.45 -4.99
CA ARG A 185 -1.77 -17.86 -4.78
C ARG A 185 -1.64 -18.26 -3.30
N TRP A 186 -0.54 -17.88 -2.66
CA TRP A 186 -0.30 -18.10 -1.24
C TRP A 186 -1.41 -17.48 -0.38
N LEU A 187 -1.82 -16.23 -0.68
CA LEU A 187 -2.95 -15.61 0.01
C LEU A 187 -4.26 -16.40 -0.19
N GLY A 188 -4.48 -16.95 -1.38
CA GLY A 188 -5.65 -17.79 -1.69
C GLY A 188 -5.69 -19.05 -0.83
N GLU A 189 -4.56 -19.76 -0.74
CA GLU A 189 -4.39 -20.94 0.11
C GLU A 189 -4.60 -20.63 1.60
N HIS A 190 -4.31 -19.40 2.01
CA HIS A 190 -4.45 -18.92 3.39
C HIS A 190 -5.78 -18.19 3.66
N GLN A 191 -6.77 -18.21 2.78
CA GLN A 191 -8.04 -17.52 3.05
C GLN A 191 -8.73 -17.97 4.35
N ALA A 192 -8.67 -19.28 4.65
CA ALA A 192 -9.31 -19.85 5.84
C ALA A 192 -8.48 -19.67 7.12
N THR A 193 -7.16 -19.89 7.04
CA THR A 193 -6.24 -19.81 8.19
C THR A 193 -5.76 -18.38 8.46
N GLY A 194 -5.72 -17.56 7.42
CA GLY A 194 -5.19 -16.21 7.38
C GLY A 194 -3.66 -16.18 7.25
N GLY A 195 -3.18 -15.34 6.35
CA GLY A 195 -1.78 -14.98 6.17
C GLY A 195 -1.53 -13.49 6.43
N LEU A 196 -0.29 -13.16 6.81
CA LEU A 196 0.21 -11.79 6.88
C LEU A 196 1.18 -11.55 5.72
N LEU A 197 0.74 -10.78 4.72
CA LEU A 197 1.59 -10.29 3.65
C LEU A 197 2.24 -8.97 4.08
N VAL A 198 3.56 -8.87 4.01
CA VAL A 198 4.30 -7.64 4.31
C VAL A 198 5.02 -7.17 3.05
N GLY A 199 4.85 -5.91 2.68
CA GLY A 199 5.50 -5.35 1.50
C GLY A 199 5.67 -3.83 1.57
N VAL A 200 5.96 -3.21 0.45
CA VAL A 200 6.19 -1.76 0.37
C VAL A 200 5.13 -1.02 -0.46
N LEU A 201 4.85 0.22 -0.07
CA LEU A 201 4.03 1.17 -0.82
C LEU A 201 4.76 1.58 -2.11
N GLY A 202 4.00 1.72 -3.20
CA GLY A 202 4.59 1.94 -4.53
C GLY A 202 5.23 0.68 -5.13
N GLY A 203 5.17 -0.45 -4.42
CA GLY A 203 5.54 -1.76 -4.95
C GLY A 203 4.39 -2.42 -5.72
N GLY A 204 4.71 -3.46 -6.48
CA GLY A 204 3.74 -4.17 -7.31
C GLY A 204 2.56 -4.74 -6.52
N LEU A 205 2.79 -5.17 -5.26
CA LEU A 205 1.74 -5.68 -4.38
C LEU A 205 0.78 -4.59 -3.87
N SER A 206 1.24 -3.35 -3.72
CA SER A 206 0.38 -2.26 -3.23
C SER A 206 -0.42 -1.56 -4.33
N GLU A 207 0.08 -1.55 -5.57
CA GLU A 207 -0.53 -0.81 -6.70
C GLU A 207 -0.98 -1.69 -7.88
N GLY A 208 -0.24 -2.75 -8.19
CA GLY A 208 -0.37 -3.47 -9.47
C GLY A 208 -1.23 -4.72 -9.43
N VAL A 209 -1.45 -5.30 -8.25
CA VAL A 209 -2.20 -6.55 -8.09
C VAL A 209 -3.68 -6.32 -7.78
N ASP A 210 -4.48 -7.31 -8.17
CA ASP A 210 -5.92 -7.36 -7.99
C ASP A 210 -6.27 -8.41 -6.92
N TYR A 211 -6.79 -7.96 -5.78
CA TYR A 211 -7.18 -8.80 -4.65
C TYR A 211 -8.68 -9.08 -4.74
N ARG A 212 -9.07 -10.09 -5.53
CA ARG A 212 -10.47 -10.47 -5.74
C ARG A 212 -11.04 -11.28 -4.57
N ASP A 213 -12.35 -11.47 -4.54
CA ASP A 213 -13.02 -12.40 -3.62
C ASP A 213 -12.70 -12.13 -2.14
N ASN A 214 -12.71 -10.85 -1.74
CA ASN A 214 -12.33 -10.36 -0.41
C ASN A 214 -11.02 -10.98 0.12
N LEU A 215 -10.03 -11.22 -0.75
CA LEU A 215 -8.77 -11.90 -0.42
C LEU A 215 -8.00 -11.23 0.72
N LEU A 216 -8.16 -9.91 0.91
CA LEU A 216 -7.63 -9.17 2.04
C LEU A 216 -8.77 -8.71 2.96
N ARG A 217 -8.65 -9.04 4.24
CA ARG A 217 -9.61 -8.67 5.30
C ARG A 217 -9.11 -7.48 6.10
N ALA A 218 -7.81 -7.21 6.07
CA ALA A 218 -7.27 -5.93 6.48
C ALA A 218 -6.10 -5.47 5.61
N VAL A 219 -5.97 -4.15 5.46
CA VAL A 219 -4.76 -3.50 4.94
C VAL A 219 -4.27 -2.48 5.97
N CYS A 220 -2.99 -2.58 6.31
CA CYS A 220 -2.30 -1.66 7.18
C CYS A 220 -1.28 -0.85 6.38
N ILE A 221 -1.39 0.47 6.44
CA ILE A 221 -0.47 1.40 5.79
C ILE A 221 0.43 1.96 6.89
N VAL A 222 1.66 1.45 6.94
CA VAL A 222 2.59 1.69 8.05
C VAL A 222 3.33 3.00 7.84
N GLY A 223 2.76 4.09 8.35
CA GLY A 223 3.32 5.41 8.22
C GLY A 223 2.73 6.24 7.09
N LEU A 224 3.37 7.37 6.82
CA LEU A 224 3.04 8.28 5.72
C LEU A 224 4.19 8.30 4.69
N PRO A 225 3.96 7.90 3.43
CA PRO A 225 5.00 7.72 2.41
C PRO A 225 5.44 9.04 1.77
N LEU A 226 5.90 9.98 2.60
CA LEU A 226 6.47 11.25 2.12
C LEU A 226 7.78 10.98 1.39
N SER A 227 7.94 11.61 0.23
CA SER A 227 9.20 11.57 -0.52
C SER A 227 10.34 12.13 0.32
N PRO A 228 11.55 11.52 0.26
CA PRO A 228 12.73 12.08 0.92
C PRO A 228 13.06 13.48 0.36
N PRO A 229 13.70 14.35 1.14
CA PRO A 229 14.08 15.69 0.69
C PRO A 229 15.27 15.63 -0.27
N THR A 230 15.02 15.26 -1.52
CA THR A 230 16.03 15.26 -2.59
C THR A 230 16.07 16.62 -3.29
N LEU A 231 17.15 16.88 -4.05
CA LEU A 231 17.25 18.08 -4.90
C LEU A 231 16.07 18.19 -5.87
N GLU A 232 15.65 17.06 -6.45
CA GLU A 232 14.50 16.99 -7.35
C GLU A 232 13.19 17.40 -6.64
N VAL A 233 12.94 16.86 -5.44
CA VAL A 233 11.75 17.22 -4.66
C VAL A 233 11.79 18.70 -4.25
N ALA A 234 12.96 19.24 -3.90
CA ALA A 234 13.11 20.65 -3.59
C ALA A 234 12.80 21.54 -4.81
N ALA A 235 13.34 21.20 -5.98
CA ALA A 235 13.10 21.91 -7.23
C ALA A 235 11.62 21.85 -7.65
N LEU A 236 10.97 20.68 -7.53
CA LEU A 236 9.54 20.53 -7.80
C LEU A 236 8.68 21.38 -6.86
N LYS A 237 9.01 21.38 -5.56
CA LYS A 237 8.32 22.23 -4.57
C LYS A 237 8.43 23.71 -4.93
N GLU A 238 9.61 24.17 -5.29
CA GLU A 238 9.85 25.56 -5.70
C GLU A 238 9.08 25.90 -6.99
N TYR A 239 9.16 25.03 -8.00
CA TYR A 239 8.44 25.21 -9.26
C TYR A 239 6.92 25.33 -9.04
N TYR A 240 6.32 24.43 -8.26
CA TYR A 240 4.89 24.49 -7.96
C TYR A 240 4.52 25.68 -7.08
N ALA A 241 5.40 26.10 -6.16
CA ALA A 241 5.20 27.30 -5.36
C ALA A 241 5.15 28.56 -6.23
N GLN A 242 6.07 28.69 -7.19
CA GLN A 242 6.13 29.81 -8.12
C GLN A 242 4.92 29.82 -9.08
N LYS A 243 4.52 28.65 -9.59
CA LYS A 243 3.48 28.55 -10.62
C LYS A 243 2.06 28.62 -10.07
N PHE A 244 1.81 28.02 -8.90
CA PHE A 244 0.46 27.82 -8.38
C PHE A 244 0.21 28.49 -7.02
N GLY A 245 1.26 28.94 -6.33
CA GLY A 245 1.21 29.61 -5.02
C GLY A 245 1.97 28.83 -3.94
N GLY A 246 2.50 29.57 -2.96
CA GLY A 246 3.46 29.06 -1.97
C GLY A 246 3.01 27.78 -1.24
N GLU A 247 1.77 27.73 -0.76
CA GLU A 247 1.24 26.56 -0.04
C GLU A 247 1.14 25.31 -0.92
N LYS A 248 0.74 25.49 -2.20
CA LYS A 248 0.62 24.40 -3.17
C LYS A 248 1.95 23.75 -3.52
N GLY A 249 3.06 24.47 -3.36
CA GLY A 249 4.40 23.93 -3.57
C GLY A 249 4.65 22.65 -2.77
N TYR A 250 4.33 22.67 -1.47
CA TYR A 250 4.46 21.49 -0.62
C TYR A 250 3.36 20.46 -0.88
N GLU A 251 2.12 20.91 -1.09
CA GLU A 251 1.00 19.98 -1.32
C GLU A 251 1.19 19.13 -2.58
N TYR A 252 1.53 19.77 -3.70
CA TYR A 252 1.59 19.13 -5.02
C TYR A 252 2.84 18.24 -5.14
N ALA A 253 3.98 18.65 -4.58
CA ALA A 253 5.22 17.88 -4.68
C ALA A 253 5.36 16.78 -3.62
N VAL A 254 4.71 16.92 -2.46
CA VAL A 254 4.96 16.03 -1.30
C VAL A 254 3.68 15.38 -0.77
N VAL A 255 2.64 16.16 -0.49
CA VAL A 255 1.43 15.65 0.20
C VAL A 255 0.59 14.77 -0.72
N TYR A 256 0.17 15.29 -1.88
CA TYR A 256 -0.72 14.57 -2.79
C TYR A 256 -0.07 13.31 -3.37
N PRO A 257 1.20 13.31 -3.81
CA PRO A 257 1.86 12.08 -4.24
C PRO A 257 1.89 11.00 -3.14
N ALA A 258 2.14 11.39 -1.89
CA ALA A 258 2.13 10.47 -0.77
C ALA A 258 0.73 9.90 -0.51
N LEU A 259 -0.29 10.76 -0.43
CA LEU A 259 -1.67 10.32 -0.16
C LEU A 259 -2.27 9.53 -1.32
N ASN A 260 -1.85 9.79 -2.57
CA ASN A 260 -2.24 8.97 -3.71
C ASN A 260 -1.77 7.51 -3.55
N LYS A 261 -0.52 7.28 -3.11
CA LYS A 261 -0.01 5.92 -2.81
C LYS A 261 -0.81 5.26 -1.68
N VAL A 262 -1.11 6.02 -0.63
CA VAL A 262 -1.92 5.56 0.51
C VAL A 262 -3.30 5.11 0.03
N LEU A 263 -3.99 5.94 -0.75
CA LEU A 263 -5.35 5.64 -1.23
C LEU A 263 -5.37 4.47 -2.23
N GLN A 264 -4.35 4.34 -3.06
CA GLN A 264 -4.22 3.21 -3.98
C GLN A 264 -4.07 1.89 -3.24
N ALA A 265 -3.33 1.87 -2.13
CA ALA A 265 -3.20 0.69 -1.27
C ALA A 265 -4.46 0.46 -0.41
N ALA A 266 -5.02 1.52 0.17
CA ALA A 266 -6.22 1.47 1.02
C ALA A 266 -7.46 0.96 0.26
N GLY A 267 -7.59 1.28 -1.03
CA GLY A 267 -8.70 0.84 -1.86
C GLY A 267 -8.61 -0.61 -2.35
N ARG A 268 -7.53 -1.34 -2.02
CA ARG A 268 -7.31 -2.72 -2.49
C ARG A 268 -8.28 -3.77 -1.92
N PRO A 269 -8.61 -3.77 -0.62
CA PRO A 269 -9.35 -4.88 0.01
C PRO A 269 -10.83 -5.00 -0.38
N ILE A 270 -11.43 -3.92 -0.87
CA ILE A 270 -12.88 -3.83 -1.14
C ILE A 270 -13.08 -3.61 -2.63
N ARG A 271 -13.57 -4.64 -3.32
CA ARG A 271 -13.80 -4.67 -4.77
C ARG A 271 -15.23 -5.05 -5.14
N GLY A 272 -15.90 -5.85 -4.30
CA GLY A 272 -17.30 -6.24 -4.42
C GLY A 272 -18.19 -5.60 -3.35
N GLU A 273 -19.51 -5.62 -3.60
CA GLU A 273 -20.53 -5.08 -2.68
C GLU A 273 -20.56 -5.81 -1.33
N THR A 274 -20.15 -7.07 -1.30
CA THR A 274 -20.11 -7.92 -0.10
C THR A 274 -18.75 -7.93 0.60
N ASP A 275 -17.72 -7.32 0.01
CA ASP A 275 -16.37 -7.35 0.57
C ASP A 275 -16.33 -6.50 1.84
N ARG A 276 -15.78 -7.06 2.93
CA ARG A 276 -15.60 -6.34 4.20
C ARG A 276 -14.14 -6.31 4.59
N ALA A 277 -13.65 -5.12 4.95
CA ALA A 277 -12.26 -4.98 5.37
C ALA A 277 -12.01 -3.84 6.36
N VAL A 278 -10.95 -4.02 7.14
CA VAL A 278 -10.38 -2.98 8.01
C VAL A 278 -9.19 -2.34 7.29
N ILE A 279 -9.19 -1.03 7.19
CA ILE A 279 -8.06 -0.25 6.66
C ILE A 279 -7.48 0.57 7.80
N VAL A 280 -6.19 0.39 8.06
CA VAL A 280 -5.48 1.04 9.15
C VAL A 280 -4.42 1.98 8.61
N LEU A 281 -4.48 3.24 9.03
CA LEU A 281 -3.45 4.23 8.83
C LEU A 281 -2.56 4.31 10.08
N MET A 282 -1.40 3.68 10.05
CA MET A 282 -0.48 3.64 11.17
C MET A 282 0.45 4.87 11.21
N ASP A 283 -0.13 6.06 11.33
CA ASP A 283 0.59 7.30 11.63
C ASP A 283 -0.37 8.36 12.19
N GLY A 284 -0.05 8.96 13.32
CA GLY A 284 -0.87 10.04 13.87
C GLY A 284 -0.91 11.28 12.98
N ARG A 285 0.09 11.48 12.12
CA ARG A 285 0.14 12.62 11.19
C ARG A 285 -1.05 12.67 10.25
N TYR A 286 -1.74 11.56 9.96
CA TYR A 286 -2.95 11.63 9.13
C TYR A 286 -4.01 12.55 9.73
N LEU A 287 -4.03 12.72 11.06
CA LEU A 287 -4.93 13.64 11.77
C LEU A 287 -4.54 15.11 11.66
N ASP A 288 -3.32 15.44 11.22
CA ASP A 288 -2.91 16.83 11.06
C ASP A 288 -3.77 17.48 9.97
N ALA A 289 -4.20 18.72 10.20
CA ALA A 289 -5.16 19.42 9.33
C ALA A 289 -4.76 19.39 7.84
N ARG A 290 -3.46 19.47 7.55
CA ARG A 290 -2.91 19.39 6.19
C ARG A 290 -3.24 18.06 5.49
N TYR A 291 -3.01 16.93 6.15
CA TYR A 291 -3.25 15.61 5.55
C TYR A 291 -4.73 15.24 5.61
N ALA A 292 -5.43 15.60 6.69
CA ALA A 292 -6.86 15.38 6.83
C ALA A 292 -7.69 16.17 5.80
N ALA A 293 -7.33 17.43 5.52
CA ALA A 293 -7.98 18.22 4.46
C ALA A 293 -7.69 17.65 3.07
N ALA A 294 -6.50 17.10 2.89
CA ALA A 294 -6.10 16.36 1.71
C ALA A 294 -6.57 14.89 1.77
N MET A 295 -7.69 14.53 2.38
CA MET A 295 -8.30 13.20 2.25
C MET A 295 -9.61 13.25 1.45
N PRO A 296 -10.06 12.17 0.79
CA PRO A 296 -11.39 12.14 0.18
C PRO A 296 -12.46 12.39 1.25
N SER A 297 -13.54 13.08 0.87
CA SER A 297 -14.57 13.50 1.82
C SER A 297 -15.29 12.34 2.49
N ASP A 298 -15.30 11.15 1.89
CA ASP A 298 -15.91 9.92 2.40
C ASP A 298 -14.91 9.02 3.15
N PHE A 299 -13.65 9.44 3.28
CA PHE A 299 -12.57 8.68 3.91
C PHE A 299 -12.46 9.01 5.40
N HIS A 300 -13.54 8.75 6.15
CA HIS A 300 -13.63 9.03 7.58
C HIS A 300 -12.98 7.93 8.42
N TYR A 301 -11.74 8.15 8.86
CA TYR A 301 -11.08 7.26 9.81
C TYR A 301 -11.32 7.68 11.26
N ARG A 302 -11.43 6.68 12.14
CA ARG A 302 -11.54 6.86 13.59
C ARG A 302 -10.18 6.67 14.26
N ALA A 303 -9.83 7.59 15.15
CA ALA A 303 -8.65 7.45 15.99
C ALA A 303 -8.86 6.36 17.04
N THR A 304 -7.90 5.45 17.16
CA THR A 304 -7.91 4.40 18.20
C THR A 304 -6.50 4.10 18.71
N GLY A 305 -6.42 3.70 19.97
CA GLY A 305 -5.21 3.15 20.59
C GLY A 305 -5.22 1.61 20.66
N ASP A 306 -6.30 0.96 20.22
CA ASP A 306 -6.48 -0.49 20.29
C ASP A 306 -7.07 -1.01 18.98
N LEU A 307 -6.18 -1.36 18.04
CA LEU A 307 -6.60 -1.85 16.72
C LEU A 307 -7.29 -3.21 16.78
N ALA A 308 -6.85 -4.08 17.68
CA ALA A 308 -7.35 -5.44 17.82
C ALA A 308 -8.81 -5.43 18.27
N ARG A 309 -9.13 -4.65 19.31
CA ARG A 309 -10.52 -4.50 19.78
C ARG A 309 -11.46 -4.01 18.70
N GLU A 310 -11.04 -3.01 17.93
CA GLU A 310 -11.88 -2.45 16.86
C GLU A 310 -12.09 -3.43 15.71
N ALA A 311 -11.05 -4.20 15.34
CA ALA A 311 -11.16 -5.26 14.35
C ALA A 311 -12.10 -6.39 14.82
N ILE A 312 -11.96 -6.84 16.07
CA ILE A 312 -12.84 -7.87 16.66
C ILE A 312 -14.30 -7.41 16.65
N ALA A 313 -14.57 -6.17 17.10
CA ALA A 313 -15.92 -5.62 17.10
C ALA A 313 -16.52 -5.55 15.69
N PHE A 314 -15.71 -5.13 14.70
CA PHE A 314 -16.14 -5.00 13.31
C PHE A 314 -16.48 -6.35 12.65
N PHE A 315 -15.69 -7.39 12.90
CA PHE A 315 -15.97 -8.71 12.34
C PHE A 315 -17.00 -9.49 13.15
N GLY A 316 -17.06 -9.28 14.47
CA GLY A 316 -18.04 -9.91 15.36
C GLY A 316 -19.47 -9.39 15.16
N SER A 317 -19.65 -8.10 14.86
CA SER A 317 -20.99 -7.54 14.60
C SER A 317 -21.67 -8.13 13.37
N ALA A 318 -20.91 -8.62 12.39
CA ALA A 318 -21.48 -9.27 11.22
C ALA A 318 -21.87 -10.73 11.45
N ALA A 319 -21.16 -11.44 12.34
CA ALA A 319 -21.52 -12.80 12.72
C ALA A 319 -22.84 -12.86 13.51
N ALA A 320 -23.22 -11.75 14.18
CA ALA A 320 -24.48 -11.64 14.92
C ALA A 320 -25.66 -11.13 14.07
N ALA A 321 -25.41 -10.66 12.84
CA ALA A 321 -26.42 -10.11 11.92
C ALA A 321 -26.89 -11.11 10.85
N THR A 322 -26.43 -12.37 10.93
CA THR A 322 -26.83 -13.50 10.06
C THR A 322 -27.58 -14.52 10.90
#